data_AF-A0A4Z1CRT2-F1
#
_entry.id   AF-A0A4Z1CRT2-F1
#
_cell.length_a   1.000
_cell.length_b   1.000
_cell.length_c   1.000
_cell.angle_alpha   90.00
_cell.angle_beta   90.00
_cell.angle_gamma   90.00
#
_symmetry.space_group_name_H-M   'P 1'
#
loop_
_entity.id
_entity.type
_entity.pdbx_description
1 polymer ?
#
loop_
_entity_poly.entity_id
_entity_poly.type
_entity_poly.pdbx_seq_one_letter_code
_entity_poly.pdbx_strand_id
1 'polypeptide(L)'
;MTLSDRTGSFLSIGPALRSLVIGAGASYLVWIAANNDGYNVGALYSGVLSTLSIFAGFLATFYVFVATRSNQFLMSIRKTKTFENLSKLIKFTIQWTIFTVVLTFYVMVAEPVEFSMLSAVHAGLFIWCWFVSLICVNFWRAAKMFFAIVDMHDRS
;
A
#
# COMPACT_ATOMS: atom_id res chain seq x y z
N MET A 1 -3.17 -22.18 19.18
CA MET A 1 -2.58 -21.44 18.04
C MET A 1 -2.26 -20.04 18.55
N THR A 2 -0.97 -19.69 18.68
CA THR A 2 -0.58 -18.46 19.37
C THR A 2 -0.71 -17.27 18.43
N LEU A 3 -1.00 -16.07 18.95
CA LEU A 3 -1.11 -14.84 18.15
C LEU A 3 0.16 -14.53 17.34
N SER A 4 1.31 -15.01 17.83
CA SER A 4 2.60 -15.00 17.14
C SER A 4 2.56 -15.74 15.80
N ASP A 5 1.78 -16.82 15.69
CA ASP A 5 1.63 -17.61 14.47
C ASP A 5 0.73 -16.91 13.43
N ARG A 6 -0.15 -16.01 13.87
CA ARG A 6 -1.05 -15.22 13.00
C ARG A 6 -0.40 -13.94 12.48
N THR A 7 0.45 -13.31 13.27
CA THR A 7 1.20 -12.10 12.88
C THR A 7 2.50 -12.52 12.21
N GLY A 8 2.41 -13.08 11.01
CA GLY A 8 3.57 -13.49 10.22
C GLY A 8 4.66 -12.41 10.18
N SER A 9 5.91 -12.86 10.15
CA SER A 9 7.13 -12.05 10.02
C SER A 9 6.89 -10.75 9.25
N PHE A 10 7.34 -9.63 9.82
CA PHE A 10 7.33 -8.31 9.17
C PHE A 10 7.91 -8.37 7.74
N LEU A 11 8.89 -9.28 7.52
CA LEU A 11 9.57 -9.56 6.25
C LEU A 11 9.10 -10.87 5.59
N SER A 12 7.84 -11.28 5.77
CA SER A 12 7.34 -12.42 5.01
C SER A 12 7.39 -12.08 3.52
N ILE A 13 7.99 -12.95 2.71
CA ILE A 13 8.10 -12.82 1.26
C ILE A 13 6.72 -12.90 0.58
N GLY A 14 5.75 -13.56 1.22
CA GLY A 14 4.40 -13.80 0.68
C GLY A 14 3.65 -12.54 0.20
N PRO A 15 3.52 -11.48 1.01
CA PRO A 15 2.97 -10.19 0.60
C PRO A 15 3.65 -9.56 -0.62
N ALA A 16 4.98 -9.64 -0.72
CA ALA A 16 5.73 -9.12 -1.86
C ALA A 16 5.48 -9.95 -3.13
N LEU A 17 5.36 -11.28 -2.99
CA LEU A 17 4.97 -12.17 -4.09
C LEU A 17 3.53 -11.92 -4.55
N ARG A 18 2.59 -11.75 -3.61
CA ARG A 18 1.19 -11.44 -3.92
C ARG A 18 1.08 -10.10 -4.63
N SER A 19 1.79 -9.07 -4.16
CA SER A 19 1.79 -7.78 -4.83
C SER A 19 2.45 -7.85 -6.21
N LEU A 20 3.43 -8.71 -6.42
CA LEU A 20 4.06 -8.92 -7.71
C LEU A 20 3.10 -9.54 -8.73
N VAL A 21 2.31 -10.55 -8.32
CA VAL A 21 1.26 -11.15 -9.17
C VAL A 21 0.17 -10.13 -9.51
N ILE A 22 -0.30 -9.37 -8.52
CA ILE A 22 -1.31 -8.31 -8.73
C ILE A 22 -0.73 -7.21 -9.64
N GLY A 23 0.52 -6.81 -9.41
CA GLY A 23 1.22 -5.80 -10.20
C GLY A 23 1.38 -6.21 -11.66
N ALA A 24 1.75 -7.47 -11.93
CA ALA A 24 1.83 -8.02 -13.28
C ALA A 24 0.47 -7.97 -14.01
N GLY A 25 -0.60 -8.40 -13.32
CA GLY A 25 -1.96 -8.35 -13.86
C GLY A 25 -2.43 -6.92 -14.13
N ALA A 26 -2.19 -6.00 -13.18
CA ALA A 26 -2.54 -4.60 -13.33
C ALA A 26 -1.76 -3.94 -14.49
N SER A 27 -0.46 -4.22 -14.63
CA SER A 27 0.33 -3.69 -15.74
C SER A 27 -0.16 -4.17 -17.10
N TYR A 28 -0.60 -5.44 -17.19
CA TYR A 28 -1.18 -5.97 -18.42
C TYR A 28 -2.51 -5.29 -18.77
N LEU A 29 -3.37 -5.04 -17.78
CA LEU A 29 -4.63 -4.31 -17.98
C LEU A 29 -4.39 -2.85 -18.41
N VAL A 30 -3.43 -2.16 -17.80
CA VAL A 30 -3.09 -0.79 -18.19
C VAL A 30 -2.51 -0.76 -19.61
N TRP A 31 -1.71 -1.75 -20.00
CA TRP A 31 -1.21 -1.87 -21.36
C TRP A 31 -2.32 -2.11 -22.39
N ILE A 32 -3.28 -3.01 -22.10
CA ILE A 32 -4.47 -3.18 -22.96
C ILE A 32 -5.25 -1.86 -23.06
N ALA A 33 -5.45 -1.18 -21.93
CA ALA A 33 -6.18 0.08 -21.89
C ALA A 33 -5.48 1.17 -22.71
N ALA A 34 -4.15 1.30 -22.59
CA ALA A 34 -3.37 2.30 -23.33
C ALA A 34 -3.39 2.08 -24.86
N ASN A 35 -3.51 0.83 -25.32
CA ASN A 35 -3.60 0.50 -26.75
C ASN A 35 -5.02 0.58 -27.32
N ASN A 36 -6.03 0.80 -26.49
CA ASN A 36 -7.39 1.06 -26.96
C ASN A 36 -7.66 2.56 -26.79
N ASP A 37 -7.85 3.29 -27.89
CA ASP A 37 -8.04 4.76 -27.95
C ASP A 37 -9.18 5.34 -27.08
N GLY A 38 -9.91 4.50 -26.32
CA GLY A 38 -10.99 4.88 -25.42
C GLY A 38 -10.60 5.12 -23.95
N TYR A 39 -9.37 4.85 -23.51
CA TYR A 39 -9.01 4.97 -22.09
C TYR A 39 -8.26 6.27 -21.74
N ASN A 40 -8.82 7.03 -20.79
CA ASN A 40 -8.19 8.22 -20.25
C ASN A 40 -7.10 7.84 -19.22
N VAL A 41 -5.86 7.73 -19.70
CA VAL A 41 -4.67 7.42 -18.89
C VAL A 41 -4.48 8.43 -17.74
N GLY A 42 -4.81 9.70 -17.94
CA GLY A 42 -4.79 10.72 -16.89
C GLY A 42 -5.76 10.42 -15.73
N ALA A 43 -6.94 9.87 -16.03
CA ALA A 43 -7.89 9.44 -15.02
C ALA A 43 -7.36 8.24 -14.19
N LEU A 44 -6.60 7.33 -14.81
CA LEU A 44 -5.95 6.23 -14.10
C LEU A 44 -4.91 6.74 -13.10
N TYR A 45 -4.02 7.63 -13.52
CA TYR A 45 -3.00 8.20 -12.62
C TYR A 45 -3.63 9.02 -11.49
N SER A 46 -4.64 9.84 -11.79
CA SER A 46 -5.40 10.62 -10.79
C SER A 46 -6.13 9.71 -9.78
N GLY A 47 -6.72 8.61 -10.24
CA GLY A 47 -7.38 7.62 -9.40
C GLY A 47 -6.40 6.92 -8.45
N VAL A 48 -5.21 6.57 -8.93
CA VAL A 48 -4.15 5.98 -8.09
C VAL A 48 -3.68 6.99 -7.05
N LEU A 49 -3.39 8.23 -7.43
CA LEU A 49 -3.00 9.29 -6.48
C LEU A 49 -4.05 9.47 -5.38
N SER A 50 -5.32 9.59 -5.76
CA SER A 50 -6.43 9.77 -4.80
C SER A 50 -6.52 8.60 -3.82
N THR A 51 -6.43 7.36 -4.32
CA THR A 51 -6.49 6.14 -3.50
C THR A 51 -5.32 6.06 -2.52
N LEU A 52 -4.10 6.34 -3.01
CA LEU A 52 -2.89 6.32 -2.20
C LEU A 52 -2.92 7.38 -1.10
N SER A 53 -3.42 8.59 -1.39
CA SER A 53 -3.62 9.65 -0.40
C SER A 53 -4.60 9.23 0.71
N ILE A 54 -5.71 8.56 0.35
CA ILE A 54 -6.68 8.04 1.33
C ILE A 54 -6.00 7.00 2.24
N PHE A 55 -5.25 6.06 1.67
CA PHE A 55 -4.55 5.03 2.45
C PHE A 55 -3.52 5.64 3.40
N ALA A 56 -2.69 6.56 2.92
CA ALA A 56 -1.72 7.26 3.76
C ALA A 56 -2.41 8.04 4.89
N GLY A 57 -3.47 8.79 4.58
CA GLY A 57 -4.23 9.58 5.55
C GLY A 57 -4.87 8.72 6.63
N PHE A 58 -5.45 7.58 6.26
CA PHE A 58 -6.04 6.63 7.21
C PHE A 58 -4.97 6.02 8.14
N LEU A 59 -3.87 5.52 7.58
CA LEU A 59 -2.79 4.91 8.37
C LEU A 59 -2.10 5.93 9.28
N ALA A 60 -1.89 7.16 8.81
CA ALA A 60 -1.31 8.24 9.60
C ALA A 60 -2.22 8.65 10.75
N THR A 61 -3.52 8.82 10.50
CA THR A 61 -4.51 9.17 11.52
C THR A 61 -4.57 8.10 12.60
N PHE A 62 -4.61 6.83 12.21
CA PHE A 62 -4.58 5.71 13.15
C PHE A 62 -3.29 5.71 14.00
N TYR A 63 -2.11 5.85 13.37
CA TYR A 63 -0.85 5.89 14.09
C TYR A 63 -0.79 7.04 15.10
N VAL A 64 -1.19 8.25 14.69
CA VAL A 64 -1.22 9.45 15.54
C VAL A 64 -2.21 9.25 16.68
N PHE A 65 -3.42 8.75 16.41
CA PHE A 65 -4.45 8.54 17.42
C PHE A 65 -3.97 7.60 18.54
N VAL A 66 -3.37 6.46 18.19
CA VAL A 66 -2.85 5.52 19.19
C VAL A 66 -1.59 6.05 19.89
N ALA A 67 -0.73 6.77 19.18
CA ALA A 67 0.52 7.29 19.74
C ALA A 67 0.32 8.47 20.71
N THR A 68 -0.69 9.32 20.48
CA THR A 68 -0.87 10.58 21.21
C THR A 68 -1.84 10.49 22.38
N ARG A 69 -2.77 9.54 22.37
CA ARG A 69 -3.74 9.40 23.46
C ARG A 69 -3.12 8.75 24.69
N SER A 70 -3.25 9.41 25.84
CA SER A 70 -2.72 9.01 27.15
C SER A 70 -3.60 8.01 27.91
N ASN A 71 -4.56 7.36 27.23
CA ASN A 71 -5.39 6.36 27.88
C ASN A 71 -4.51 5.16 28.30
N GLN A 72 -4.61 4.71 29.57
CA GLN A 72 -3.90 3.54 30.08
C GLN A 72 -4.05 2.31 29.18
N PHE A 73 -5.22 2.16 28.55
CA PHE A 73 -5.50 1.14 27.55
C PHE A 73 -4.58 1.23 26.32
N LEU A 74 -4.51 2.42 25.70
CA LEU A 74 -3.68 2.64 24.51
C LEU A 74 -2.18 2.53 24.86
N MET A 75 -1.80 2.90 26.08
CA MET A 75 -0.46 2.65 26.60
C MET A 75 -0.13 1.15 26.74
N SER A 76 -1.11 0.33 27.13
CA SER A 76 -0.96 -1.13 27.18
C SER A 76 -0.79 -1.73 25.79
N ILE A 77 -1.66 -1.35 24.84
CA ILE A 77 -1.58 -1.79 23.43
C ILE A 77 -0.23 -1.43 22.82
N ARG A 78 0.28 -0.22 23.08
CA ARG A 78 1.58 0.25 22.57
C ARG A 78 2.76 -0.63 22.99
N LYS A 79 2.64 -1.37 24.09
CA LYS A 79 3.70 -2.28 24.59
C LYS A 79 3.62 -3.68 23.97
N THR A 80 2.60 -3.97 23.17
CA THR A 80 2.45 -5.28 22.51
C THR A 80 3.35 -5.41 21.28
N LYS A 81 3.90 -6.61 21.04
CA LYS A 81 4.65 -6.93 19.81
C LYS A 81 3.80 -6.72 18.54
N THR A 82 2.49 -6.93 18.63
CA THR A 82 1.54 -6.69 17.53
C THR A 82 1.51 -5.22 17.13
N PHE A 83 1.44 -4.30 18.09
CA PHE A 83 1.47 -2.87 17.81
C PHE A 83 2.82 -2.41 17.26
N GLU A 84 3.93 -2.95 17.77
CA GLU A 84 5.26 -2.67 17.23
C GLU A 84 5.38 -3.07 15.75
N ASN A 85 4.90 -4.26 15.40
CA ASN A 85 4.87 -4.74 14.01
C ASN A 85 3.94 -3.90 13.13
N LEU A 86 2.77 -3.53 13.64
CA LEU A 86 1.81 -2.65 12.94
C LEU A 86 2.41 -1.26 12.69
N SER A 87 3.08 -0.68 13.69
CA SER A 87 3.79 0.61 13.58
C SER A 87 4.88 0.59 12.52
N LYS A 88 5.71 -0.45 12.49
CA LYS A 88 6.72 -0.65 11.44
C LYS A 88 6.07 -0.78 10.06
N LEU A 89 4.98 -1.54 9.95
CA LEU A 89 4.25 -1.74 8.69
C LEU A 89 3.63 -0.43 8.18
N ILE A 90 3.06 0.38 9.07
CA ILE A 90 2.50 1.70 8.72
C ILE A 90 3.59 2.62 8.18
N LYS A 91 4.71 2.76 8.91
CA LYS A 91 5.83 3.63 8.47
C LYS A 91 6.38 3.20 7.11
N PHE A 92 6.59 1.89 6.93
CA PHE A 92 7.00 1.31 5.66
C PHE A 92 6.01 1.63 4.54
N THR A 93 4.71 1.45 4.78
CA THR A 93 3.66 1.73 3.79
C THR A 93 3.58 3.21 3.42
N ILE A 94 3.69 4.11 4.40
CA ILE A 94 3.71 5.56 4.17
C ILE A 94 4.92 5.95 3.31
N GLN A 95 6.11 5.43 3.63
CA GLN A 95 7.32 5.71 2.85
C GLN A 95 7.18 5.27 1.39
N TRP A 96 6.68 4.06 1.15
CA TRP A 96 6.41 3.58 -0.21
C TRP A 96 5.30 4.35 -0.92
N THR A 97 4.31 4.83 -0.18
CA THR A 97 3.25 5.67 -0.72
C THR A 97 3.82 6.99 -1.25
N ILE A 98 4.65 7.68 -0.45
CA ILE A 98 5.32 8.92 -0.88
C ILE A 98 6.19 8.65 -2.12
N PHE A 99 6.98 7.57 -2.11
CA PHE A 99 7.80 7.19 -3.25
C PHE A 99 6.96 6.95 -4.51
N THR A 100 5.84 6.23 -4.39
CA THR A 100 4.94 5.93 -5.52
C THR A 100 4.24 7.19 -6.03
N VAL A 101 3.88 8.13 -5.16
CA VAL A 101 3.32 9.43 -5.55
C VAL A 101 4.33 10.21 -6.38
N VAL A 102 5.58 10.34 -5.92
CA VAL A 102 6.65 11.01 -6.66
C VAL A 102 6.89 10.34 -8.02
N LEU A 103 6.92 9.01 -8.05
CA LEU A 103 7.04 8.24 -9.29
C LEU A 103 5.86 8.50 -10.24
N THR A 104 4.64 8.59 -9.72
CA THR A 104 3.43 8.87 -10.51
C THR A 104 3.50 10.27 -11.13
N PHE A 105 3.94 11.27 -10.38
CA PHE A 105 4.17 12.62 -10.91
C PHE A 105 5.20 12.63 -12.03
N TYR A 106 6.31 11.90 -11.87
CA TYR A 106 7.32 11.78 -12.92
C TYR A 106 6.75 11.17 -14.21
N VAL A 107 5.95 10.11 -14.09
CA VAL A 107 5.29 9.46 -15.23
C VAL A 107 4.26 10.39 -15.90
N MET A 108 3.46 11.13 -15.12
CA MET A 108 2.46 12.06 -15.67
C MET A 108 3.07 13.26 -16.42
N VAL A 109 4.22 13.77 -15.96
CA VAL A 109 4.87 14.95 -16.56
C VAL A 109 5.71 14.57 -17.79
N ALA A 110 6.13 13.30 -17.90
CA ALA A 110 7.08 12.87 -18.92
C ALA A 110 6.47 12.45 -20.29
N GLU A 111 5.15 12.53 -20.54
CA GLU A 111 4.55 12.00 -21.79
C GLU A 111 4.48 13.00 -22.97
N PRO A 112 4.57 12.55 -24.25
CA PRO A 112 4.35 11.18 -24.73
C PRO A 112 5.59 10.58 -25.38
N VAL A 113 6.15 9.53 -24.77
CA VAL A 113 6.94 8.56 -25.54
C VAL A 113 5.96 7.50 -25.96
N GLU A 114 5.78 7.29 -27.27
CA GLU A 114 4.89 6.26 -27.79
C GLU A 114 5.10 4.94 -27.02
N PHE A 115 4.04 4.48 -26.34
CA PHE A 115 4.04 3.23 -25.58
C PHE A 115 4.48 2.03 -26.43
N SER A 116 4.41 2.15 -27.76
CA SER A 116 4.82 1.14 -28.74
C SER A 116 6.33 0.95 -28.89
N MET A 117 7.19 1.91 -28.51
CA MET A 117 8.59 1.94 -28.96
C MET A 117 9.65 1.51 -27.94
N LEU A 118 9.34 1.36 -26.64
CA LEU A 118 10.38 1.08 -25.63
C LEU A 118 10.00 0.03 -24.58
N SER A 119 10.82 -1.03 -24.49
CA SER A 119 10.79 -2.05 -23.42
C SER A 119 10.98 -1.45 -22.02
N ALA A 120 11.67 -0.31 -21.92
CA ALA A 120 11.91 0.39 -20.66
C ALA A 120 10.64 1.02 -20.05
N VAL A 121 9.70 1.51 -20.88
CA VAL A 121 8.44 2.09 -20.41
C VAL A 121 7.53 1.01 -19.81
N HIS A 122 7.52 -0.18 -20.42
CA HIS A 122 6.79 -1.35 -19.89
C HIS A 122 7.35 -1.82 -18.55
N ALA A 123 8.68 -1.86 -18.41
CA ALA A 123 9.33 -2.18 -17.13
C ALA A 123 9.00 -1.11 -16.06
N GLY A 124 8.99 0.18 -16.43
CA GLY A 124 8.60 1.27 -15.55
C GLY A 124 7.15 1.16 -15.08
N LEU A 125 6.21 0.89 -16.01
CA LEU A 125 4.80 0.69 -15.70
C LEU A 125 4.57 -0.53 -14.81
N PHE A 126 5.28 -1.64 -15.06
CA PHE A 126 5.25 -2.82 -14.20
C PHE A 126 5.73 -2.51 -12.78
N ILE A 127 6.87 -1.82 -12.65
CA ILE A 127 7.43 -1.42 -11.35
C ILE A 127 6.44 -0.52 -10.61
N TRP A 128 5.84 0.44 -11.31
CA TRP A 128 4.81 1.31 -10.75
C TRP A 128 3.58 0.52 -10.26
N CYS A 129 3.01 -0.36 -11.09
CA CYS A 129 1.89 -1.22 -10.72
C CYS A 129 2.23 -2.14 -9.55
N TRP A 130 3.45 -2.66 -9.48
CA TRP A 130 3.92 -3.49 -8.39
C TRP A 130 3.97 -2.72 -7.07
N PHE A 131 4.47 -1.48 -7.07
CA PHE A 131 4.47 -0.63 -5.87
C PHE A 131 3.06 -0.27 -5.40
N VAL A 132 2.18 0.12 -6.32
CA VAL A 132 0.76 0.36 -6.00
C VAL A 132 0.15 -0.88 -5.35
N SER A 133 0.36 -2.06 -5.93
CA SER A 133 -0.13 -3.33 -5.40
C SER A 133 0.46 -3.66 -4.03
N LEU A 134 1.74 -3.37 -3.81
CA LEU A 134 2.42 -3.58 -2.54
C LEU A 134 1.82 -2.72 -1.43
N ILE A 135 1.50 -1.45 -1.75
CA ILE A 135 0.83 -0.54 -0.83
C ILE A 135 -0.57 -1.06 -0.47
N CYS A 136 -1.36 -1.47 -1.46
CA CYS A 136 -2.69 -2.06 -1.22
C CYS A 136 -2.63 -3.29 -0.30
N VAL A 137 -1.69 -4.21 -0.57
CA VAL A 137 -1.50 -5.42 0.25
C VAL A 137 -1.09 -5.07 1.68
N ASN A 138 -0.18 -4.11 1.87
CA ASN A 138 0.27 -3.71 3.20
C ASN A 138 -0.79 -2.92 3.97
N PHE A 139 -1.55 -2.06 3.29
CA PHE A 139 -2.72 -1.39 3.87
C PHE A 139 -3.73 -2.40 4.40
N TRP A 140 -4.08 -3.41 3.58
CA TRP A 140 -5.00 -4.47 3.99
C TRP A 140 -4.50 -5.26 5.21
N ARG A 141 -3.19 -5.57 5.26
CA ARG A 141 -2.57 -6.21 6.43
C ARG A 141 -2.65 -5.34 7.67
N ALA A 142 -2.35 -4.05 7.55
CA ALA A 142 -2.43 -3.10 8.65
C ALA A 142 -3.88 -2.96 9.16
N ALA A 143 -4.86 -2.88 8.26
CA ALA A 143 -6.28 -2.84 8.60
C ALA A 143 -6.71 -4.11 9.35
N LYS A 144 -6.31 -5.30 8.89
CA LYS A 144 -6.60 -6.56 9.61
C LYS A 144 -6.01 -6.61 11.02
N MET A 145 -4.77 -6.14 11.18
CA MET A 145 -4.14 -6.07 12.50
C MET A 145 -4.86 -5.05 13.40
N PHE A 146 -5.32 -3.93 12.85
CA PHE A 146 -6.13 -2.95 13.57
C PHE A 146 -7.45 -3.55 14.06
N PHE A 147 -8.25 -4.16 13.18
CA PHE A 147 -9.51 -4.79 13.58
C PHE A 147 -9.29 -5.92 14.60
N ALA A 148 -8.21 -6.70 14.47
CA ALA A 148 -7.88 -7.71 15.48
C ALA A 148 -7.58 -7.11 16.87
N ILE A 149 -6.96 -5.94 16.94
CA ILE A 149 -6.74 -5.22 18.22
C ILE A 149 -8.07 -4.73 18.80
N VAL A 150 -8.98 -4.23 17.95
CA VAL A 150 -10.32 -3.78 18.37
C VAL A 150 -11.15 -4.96 18.88
N ASP A 151 -11.20 -6.07 18.13
CA ASP A 151 -11.98 -7.28 18.49
C ASP A 151 -11.52 -7.94 19.80
N MET A 152 -10.21 -7.88 20.11
CA MET A 152 -9.71 -8.37 21.39
C MET A 152 -10.23 -7.55 22.57
N HIS A 153 -10.58 -6.29 22.33
CA HIS A 153 -11.07 -5.39 23.37
C HIS A 153 -12.57 -5.53 23.62
N ASP A 154 -13.39 -5.70 22.58
CA ASP A 154 -14.84 -5.91 22.77
C ASP A 154 -15.17 -7.18 23.60
N ARG A 155 -14.18 -8.06 23.78
CA ARG A 155 -14.29 -9.31 24.54
C ARG A 155 -13.63 -9.28 25.93
N SER A 156 -12.97 -8.18 26.30
CA SER A 156 -12.28 -7.98 27.58
C SER A 156 -13.10 -7.11 28.53
#